data_AF-A0AA96VYW0-F1
#
_entry.id   AF-A0AA96VYW0-F1
#
_cell.length_a   1.000
_cell.length_b   1.000
_cell.length_c   1.000
_cell.angle_alpha   90.00
_cell.angle_beta   90.00
_cell.angle_gamma   90.00
#
_symmetry.space_group_name_H-M   'P 1'
#
loop_
_entity.id
_entity.type
_entity.pdbx_description
1 polymer ?
#
loop_
_entity_poly.entity_id
_entity_poly.type
_entity_poly.pdbx_seq_one_letter_code
_entity_poly.pdbx_strand_id
1 'polypeptide(L)'
;MGLYIEARVRADLEEVWARTQEPALHQRWDLRFTEIDYLPRGEGEPQRFRYATRVLPGLTVAGTGVSAGEKERPDGTRTSALRFASPHPLSLIAEGSGYWRYVPDGAGVRFLTGYDYRPRWGRPGALADRVLFRPLMGWATAWSFDRLRLWLERDITPERALRRWLAEAVVRGLIVVAACAGLAYGALGEPAGVLAPLALFATPVLAVSAVLAALLVPPLPGTPSARRCVRKAPARAREPRLLATLKG
;
A
#
# COMPACT_ATOMS: atom_id res chain seq x y z
N MET A 1 -6.37 -17.02 0.09
CA MET A 1 -7.31 -16.02 -0.49
C MET A 1 -6.43 -14.91 -1.00
N GLY A 2 -6.21 -14.86 -2.31
CA GLY A 2 -5.30 -13.91 -2.92
C GLY A 2 -5.71 -12.47 -2.68
N LEU A 3 -4.71 -11.59 -2.66
CA LEU A 3 -4.88 -10.15 -2.65
C LEU A 3 -5.01 -9.66 -4.09
N TYR A 4 -5.95 -8.75 -4.31
CA TYR A 4 -6.14 -8.04 -5.57
C TYR A 4 -6.13 -6.54 -5.30
N ILE A 5 -5.33 -5.80 -6.03
CA ILE A 5 -5.30 -4.33 -5.97
C ILE A 5 -5.22 -3.79 -7.39
N GLU A 6 -6.03 -2.80 -7.70
CA GLU A 6 -6.04 -2.10 -8.98
C GLU A 6 -6.11 -0.59 -8.77
N ALA A 7 -5.30 0.15 -9.53
CA ALA A 7 -5.32 1.59 -9.63
C ALA A 7 -5.42 2.00 -11.10
N ARG A 8 -6.25 3.01 -11.37
CA ARG A 8 -6.27 3.68 -12.66
C ARG A 8 -5.27 4.84 -12.61
N VAL A 9 -4.32 4.85 -13.53
CA VAL A 9 -3.26 5.85 -13.60
C VAL A 9 -3.34 6.56 -14.93
N ARG A 10 -3.52 7.87 -14.91
CA ARG A 10 -3.52 8.72 -16.12
C ARG A 10 -2.09 9.10 -16.48
N ALA A 11 -1.37 8.14 -17.03
CA ALA A 11 0.00 8.28 -17.54
C ALA A 11 0.25 7.23 -18.63
N ASP A 12 1.34 7.39 -19.37
CA ASP A 12 1.72 6.46 -20.43
C ASP A 12 2.15 5.11 -19.85
N LEU A 13 1.89 4.04 -20.60
CA LEU A 13 2.22 2.67 -20.18
C LEU A 13 3.72 2.49 -19.96
N GLU A 14 4.54 3.04 -20.85
CA GLU A 14 6.01 3.00 -20.70
C GLU A 14 6.46 3.68 -19.42
N GLU A 15 5.81 4.78 -19.05
CA GLU A 15 6.17 5.55 -17.87
C GLU A 15 5.80 4.80 -16.58
N VAL A 16 4.61 4.18 -16.56
CA VAL A 16 4.19 3.28 -15.48
C VAL A 16 5.14 2.08 -15.40
N TRP A 17 5.49 1.50 -16.55
CA TRP A 17 6.38 0.34 -16.65
C TRP A 17 7.78 0.65 -16.12
N ALA A 18 8.41 1.75 -16.53
CA ALA A 18 9.73 2.14 -16.06
C ALA A 18 9.76 2.32 -14.52
N ARG A 19 8.79 3.07 -13.95
CA ARG A 19 8.72 3.31 -12.50
C ARG A 19 8.39 2.07 -11.66
N THR A 20 7.91 1.02 -12.29
CA THR A 20 7.54 -0.24 -11.62
C THR A 20 8.61 -1.31 -11.79
N GLN A 21 9.28 -1.39 -12.95
CA GLN A 21 10.31 -2.42 -13.18
C GLN A 21 11.72 -1.97 -12.78
N GLU A 22 12.03 -0.67 -12.75
CA GLU A 22 13.36 -0.20 -12.34
C GLU A 22 13.50 -0.19 -10.80
N PRO A 23 14.41 -0.97 -10.20
CA PRO A 23 14.49 -1.12 -8.74
C PRO A 23 14.66 0.21 -7.99
N ALA A 24 15.54 1.08 -8.51
CA ALA A 24 15.84 2.39 -7.92
C ALA A 24 14.61 3.32 -7.90
N LEU A 25 13.69 3.17 -8.86
CA LEU A 25 12.43 3.92 -8.87
C LEU A 25 11.36 3.22 -8.04
N HIS A 26 11.28 1.88 -8.10
CA HIS A 26 10.30 1.07 -7.38
C HIS A 26 10.38 1.26 -5.87
N GLN A 27 11.57 1.14 -5.29
CA GLN A 27 11.79 1.27 -3.85
C GLN A 27 11.35 2.63 -3.27
N ARG A 28 11.24 3.67 -4.11
CA ARG A 28 10.87 5.02 -3.65
C ARG A 28 9.41 5.12 -3.25
N TRP A 29 8.52 4.39 -3.93
CA TRP A 29 7.07 4.53 -3.75
C TRP A 29 6.43 3.34 -3.01
N ASP A 30 7.00 2.14 -3.08
CA ASP A 30 6.43 0.94 -2.47
C ASP A 30 6.73 0.84 -0.96
N LEU A 31 5.69 0.76 -0.13
CA LEU A 31 5.85 0.56 1.32
C LEU A 31 6.32 -0.84 1.69
N ARG A 32 6.15 -1.82 0.79
CA ARG A 32 6.40 -3.23 1.09
C ARG A 32 7.85 -3.60 0.88
N PHE A 33 8.56 -2.87 0.03
CA PHE A 33 9.95 -3.13 -0.34
C PHE A 33 10.76 -1.86 -0.17
N THR A 34 11.61 -1.82 0.85
CA THR A 34 12.47 -0.66 1.11
C THR A 34 13.76 -0.72 0.31
N GLU A 35 14.23 -1.92 -0.03
CA GLU A 35 15.43 -2.16 -0.81
C GLU A 35 15.15 -3.31 -1.78
N ILE A 36 15.58 -3.17 -3.03
CA ILE A 36 15.44 -4.17 -4.10
C ILE A 36 16.75 -4.21 -4.88
N ASP A 37 17.41 -5.37 -4.89
CA ASP A 37 18.67 -5.57 -5.61
C ASP A 37 18.50 -6.67 -6.65
N TYR A 38 18.67 -6.32 -7.92
CA TYR A 38 18.70 -7.30 -8.99
C TYR A 38 20.04 -8.03 -8.98
N LEU A 39 19.97 -9.36 -9.01
CA LEU A 39 21.16 -10.20 -9.14
C LEU A 39 21.57 -10.28 -10.61
N PRO A 40 22.87 -10.46 -10.90
CA PRO A 40 23.32 -10.76 -12.25
C PRO A 40 22.54 -11.94 -12.83
N ARG A 41 22.14 -11.83 -14.09
CA ARG A 41 21.44 -12.90 -14.82
C ARG A 41 22.13 -13.17 -16.16
N GLY A 42 22.10 -14.42 -16.60
CA GLY A 42 22.43 -14.79 -17.98
C GLY A 42 21.31 -14.40 -18.96
N GLU A 43 21.63 -14.37 -20.25
CA GLU A 43 20.61 -14.20 -21.29
C GLU A 43 19.58 -15.33 -21.25
N GLY A 44 18.29 -14.99 -21.33
CA GLY A 44 17.19 -15.95 -21.26
C GLY A 44 16.88 -16.48 -19.85
N GLU A 45 17.69 -16.17 -18.83
CA GLU A 45 17.40 -16.56 -17.46
C GLU A 45 16.36 -15.64 -16.78
N PRO A 46 15.52 -16.18 -15.88
CA PRO A 46 14.64 -15.38 -15.03
C PRO A 46 15.44 -14.37 -14.18
N GLN A 47 14.97 -13.13 -14.09
CA GLN A 47 15.60 -12.10 -13.28
C GLN A 47 15.42 -12.41 -11.79
N ARG A 48 16.50 -12.75 -11.10
CA ARG A 48 16.51 -12.95 -9.65
C ARG A 48 16.72 -11.63 -8.93
N PHE A 49 16.11 -11.46 -7.77
CA PHE A 49 16.30 -10.27 -6.95
C PHE A 49 16.33 -10.61 -5.46
N ARG A 50 17.01 -9.77 -4.68
CA ARG A 50 16.86 -9.71 -3.23
C ARG A 50 15.99 -8.52 -2.90
N TYR A 51 15.20 -8.66 -1.83
CA TYR A 51 14.45 -7.54 -1.30
C TYR A 51 14.59 -7.49 0.20
N ALA A 52 14.48 -6.30 0.75
CA ALA A 52 14.37 -6.10 2.18
C ALA A 52 13.21 -5.15 2.50
N THR A 53 12.58 -5.42 3.64
CA THR A 53 11.55 -4.56 4.21
C THR A 53 12.00 -4.12 5.58
N ARG A 54 12.27 -2.82 5.74
CA ARG A 54 12.51 -2.21 7.04
C ARG A 54 11.19 -1.99 7.75
N VAL A 55 10.91 -2.84 8.75
CA VAL A 55 9.63 -2.84 9.48
C VAL A 55 9.64 -1.79 10.58
N LEU A 56 10.78 -1.66 11.28
CA LEU A 56 11.03 -0.68 12.35
C LEU A 56 12.51 -0.26 12.30
N PRO A 57 12.91 0.83 12.99
CA PRO A 57 14.33 1.10 13.22
C PRO A 57 15.04 -0.13 13.79
N GLY A 58 16.09 -0.60 13.11
CA GLY A 58 16.86 -1.79 13.51
C GLY A 58 16.23 -3.15 13.17
N LEU A 59 15.02 -3.21 12.60
CA LEU A 59 14.36 -4.45 12.21
C LEU A 59 14.12 -4.51 10.69
N THR A 60 14.92 -5.32 10.02
CA THR A 60 14.84 -5.56 8.58
C THR A 60 14.51 -7.02 8.31
N VAL A 61 13.50 -7.27 7.48
CA VAL A 61 13.15 -8.61 7.00
C VAL A 61 13.61 -8.75 5.57
N ALA A 62 14.56 -9.64 5.32
CA ALA A 62 15.08 -9.91 3.99
C ALA A 62 14.35 -11.09 3.32
N GLY A 63 14.31 -11.06 1.99
CA GLY A 63 13.81 -12.14 1.17
C GLY A 63 14.44 -12.18 -0.21
N THR A 64 14.07 -13.20 -0.97
CA THR A 64 14.52 -13.43 -2.33
C THR A 64 13.33 -13.57 -3.25
N GLY A 65 13.51 -13.23 -4.51
CA GLY A 65 12.49 -13.39 -5.52
C GLY A 65 13.05 -13.66 -6.89
N VAL A 66 12.15 -14.10 -7.77
CA VAL A 66 12.43 -14.40 -9.17
C VAL A 66 11.29 -13.81 -9.98
N SER A 67 11.62 -12.92 -10.92
CA SER A 67 10.72 -12.45 -11.96
C SER A 67 10.85 -13.36 -13.18
N ALA A 68 9.73 -13.97 -13.58
CA ALA A 68 9.66 -15.04 -14.59
C ALA A 68 9.81 -14.59 -16.02
N GLY A 69 9.75 -13.28 -16.24
CA GLY A 69 9.63 -12.70 -17.55
C GLY A 69 8.36 -11.89 -17.72
N GLU A 70 8.35 -11.27 -18.88
CA GLU A 70 7.45 -10.22 -19.29
C GLU A 70 6.67 -10.75 -20.47
N LYS A 71 5.35 -10.57 -20.46
CA LYS A 71 4.54 -10.89 -21.62
C LYS A 71 3.80 -9.65 -22.08
N GLU A 72 4.18 -9.19 -23.26
CA GLU A 72 3.39 -8.26 -24.04
C GLU A 72 2.37 -9.05 -24.86
N ARG A 73 1.14 -8.54 -24.90
CA ARG A 73 0.06 -9.08 -25.69
C ARG A 73 -0.19 -8.18 -26.89
N PRO A 74 -0.79 -8.71 -27.98
CA PRO A 74 -1.15 -7.88 -29.14
C PRO A 74 -2.09 -6.71 -28.83
N ASP A 75 -2.82 -6.78 -27.71
CA ASP A 75 -3.71 -5.70 -27.23
C ASP A 75 -2.95 -4.61 -26.43
N GLY A 76 -1.62 -4.64 -26.40
CA GLY A 76 -0.77 -3.72 -25.63
C GLY A 76 -0.70 -4.02 -24.13
N THR A 77 -1.39 -5.07 -23.65
CA THR A 77 -1.30 -5.46 -22.24
C THR A 77 0.09 -6.03 -21.94
N ARG A 78 0.73 -5.50 -20.89
CA ARG A 78 1.95 -6.10 -20.33
C ARG A 78 1.66 -6.83 -19.04
N THR A 79 2.37 -7.93 -18.80
CA THR A 79 2.29 -8.69 -17.54
C THR A 79 3.69 -9.06 -17.09
N SER A 80 4.00 -8.79 -15.83
CA SER A 80 5.23 -9.22 -15.15
C SER A 80 4.82 -10.17 -14.03
N ALA A 81 5.34 -11.41 -14.02
CA ALA A 81 5.04 -12.39 -12.99
C ALA A 81 6.27 -12.63 -12.12
N LEU A 82 6.05 -12.76 -10.81
CA LEU A 82 7.12 -12.92 -9.85
C LEU A 82 6.76 -13.97 -8.79
N ARG A 83 7.78 -14.64 -8.29
CA ARG A 83 7.75 -15.41 -7.04
C ARG A 83 8.67 -14.79 -6.02
N PHE A 84 8.32 -14.93 -4.76
CA PHE A 84 9.09 -14.43 -3.65
C PHE A 84 9.07 -15.42 -2.51
N ALA A 85 10.16 -15.51 -1.77
CA ALA A 85 10.28 -16.26 -0.54
C ALA A 85 11.04 -15.41 0.47
N SER A 86 10.86 -15.71 1.75
CA SER A 86 11.64 -15.07 2.79
C SER A 86 12.17 -16.16 3.74
N PRO A 87 13.49 -16.40 3.78
CA PRO A 87 14.08 -17.33 4.74
C PRO A 87 14.18 -16.71 6.15
N HIS A 88 13.92 -15.41 6.29
CA HIS A 88 14.10 -14.70 7.54
C HIS A 88 13.14 -15.23 8.63
N PRO A 89 13.62 -15.54 9.85
CA PRO A 89 12.83 -16.21 10.88
C PRO A 89 11.62 -15.40 11.35
N LEU A 90 11.74 -14.06 11.33
CA LEU A 90 10.66 -13.14 11.70
C LEU A 90 9.65 -12.88 10.57
N SER A 91 9.88 -13.38 9.36
CA SER A 91 8.93 -13.20 8.26
C SER A 91 7.72 -14.10 8.47
N LEU A 92 6.52 -13.51 8.50
CA LEU A 92 5.28 -14.29 8.43
C LEU A 92 5.15 -14.98 7.07
N ILE A 93 5.70 -14.41 5.99
CA ILE A 93 5.62 -14.98 4.65
C ILE A 93 6.69 -16.08 4.50
N ALA A 94 6.27 -17.29 4.14
CA ALA A 94 7.18 -18.37 3.76
C ALA A 94 7.58 -18.23 2.28
N GLU A 95 6.57 -18.28 1.42
CA GLU A 95 6.69 -18.24 -0.04
C GLU A 95 5.40 -17.64 -0.61
N GLY A 96 5.51 -16.98 -1.77
CA GLY A 96 4.41 -16.35 -2.43
C GLY A 96 4.66 -16.16 -3.91
N SER A 97 3.58 -15.87 -4.62
CA SER A 97 3.62 -15.61 -6.05
C SER A 97 2.61 -14.54 -6.39
N GLY A 98 2.97 -13.72 -7.37
CA GLY A 98 2.17 -12.58 -7.76
C GLY A 98 2.47 -12.13 -9.16
N TYR A 99 1.60 -11.29 -9.68
CA TYR A 99 1.78 -10.69 -10.98
C TYR A 99 1.34 -9.25 -10.95
N TRP A 100 1.96 -8.46 -11.81
CA TRP A 100 1.58 -7.12 -12.19
C TRP A 100 1.06 -7.16 -13.62
N ARG A 101 -0.03 -6.43 -13.87
CA ARG A 101 -0.61 -6.30 -15.19
C ARG A 101 -0.90 -4.84 -15.48
N TYR A 102 -0.54 -4.44 -16.68
CA TYR A 102 -0.67 -3.09 -17.21
C TYR A 102 -1.61 -3.19 -18.40
N VAL A 103 -2.84 -2.72 -18.25
CA VAL A 103 -3.85 -2.78 -19.31
C VAL A 103 -4.07 -1.35 -19.82
N PRO A 104 -3.80 -1.06 -21.11
CA PRO A 104 -4.18 0.21 -21.72
C PRO A 104 -5.68 0.49 -21.51
N ASP A 105 -6.02 1.72 -21.11
CA ASP A 105 -7.40 2.11 -20.76
C ASP A 105 -7.66 3.58 -21.09
N GLY A 106 -7.91 3.85 -22.38
CA GLY A 106 -8.10 5.20 -22.91
C GLY A 106 -6.82 6.03 -22.77
N ALA A 107 -6.91 7.19 -22.13
CA ALA A 107 -5.78 8.09 -21.88
C ALA A 107 -4.93 7.69 -20.65
N GLY A 108 -4.90 6.41 -20.29
CA GLY A 108 -4.17 5.93 -19.12
C GLY A 108 -4.07 4.42 -19.07
N VAL A 109 -3.72 3.91 -17.89
CA VAL A 109 -3.43 2.50 -17.64
C VAL A 109 -4.17 2.02 -16.40
N ARG A 110 -4.79 0.84 -16.50
CA ARG A 110 -5.20 0.07 -15.33
C ARG A 110 -4.03 -0.77 -14.88
N PHE A 111 -3.40 -0.32 -13.80
CA PHE A 111 -2.30 -1.02 -13.15
C PHE A 111 -2.86 -1.88 -12.02
N LEU A 112 -2.69 -3.19 -12.13
CA LEU A 112 -3.22 -4.14 -11.16
C LEU A 112 -2.20 -5.17 -10.73
N THR A 113 -2.38 -5.67 -9.52
CA THR A 113 -1.67 -6.83 -9.00
C THR A 113 -2.61 -7.84 -8.41
N GLY A 114 -2.32 -9.11 -8.67
CA GLY A 114 -2.87 -10.24 -7.92
C GLY A 114 -1.72 -11.03 -7.32
N TYR A 115 -1.79 -11.35 -6.03
CA TYR A 115 -0.79 -12.20 -5.40
C TYR A 115 -1.35 -12.98 -4.21
N ASP A 116 -0.82 -14.17 -3.97
CA ASP A 116 -1.08 -14.96 -2.78
C ASP A 116 0.24 -15.47 -2.21
N TYR A 117 0.25 -15.77 -0.92
CA TYR A 117 1.41 -16.26 -0.20
C TYR A 117 0.98 -17.17 0.94
N ARG A 118 1.88 -18.10 1.28
CA ARG A 118 1.72 -19.02 2.40
C ARG A 118 2.32 -18.42 3.67
N PRO A 119 1.51 -18.27 4.75
CA PRO A 119 2.04 -17.85 6.03
C PRO A 119 2.84 -18.96 6.72
N ARG A 120 3.76 -18.58 7.62
CA ARG A 120 4.52 -19.46 8.52
C ARG A 120 3.73 -19.79 9.78
N TRP A 121 4.30 -20.64 10.63
CA TRP A 121 3.80 -20.98 11.98
C TRP A 121 2.44 -21.67 12.04
N GLY A 122 2.02 -22.35 10.97
CA GLY A 122 0.80 -23.17 10.98
C GLY A 122 -0.46 -22.36 11.31
N ARG A 123 -1.29 -22.89 12.22
CA ARG A 123 -2.58 -22.29 12.60
C ARG A 123 -2.49 -20.88 13.20
N PRO A 124 -1.64 -20.59 14.21
CA PRO A 124 -1.56 -19.24 14.76
C PRO A 124 -1.08 -18.22 13.72
N GLY A 125 -0.11 -18.57 12.88
CA GLY A 125 0.33 -17.69 11.79
C GLY A 125 -0.75 -17.48 10.71
N ALA A 126 -1.54 -18.51 10.39
CA ALA A 126 -2.68 -18.36 9.49
C ALA A 126 -3.78 -17.43 10.06
N LEU A 127 -4.02 -17.46 11.36
CA LEU A 127 -4.96 -16.56 12.02
C LEU A 127 -4.45 -15.11 12.01
N ALA A 128 -3.18 -14.91 12.41
CA ALA A 128 -2.54 -13.61 12.36
C ALA A 128 -2.50 -13.04 10.93
N ASP A 129 -2.25 -13.89 9.93
CA ASP A 129 -2.31 -13.50 8.52
C ASP A 129 -3.70 -13.00 8.15
N ARG A 130 -4.74 -13.78 8.48
CA ARG A 130 -6.11 -13.46 8.10
C ARG A 130 -6.63 -12.17 8.74
N VAL A 131 -6.35 -11.95 10.02
CA VAL A 131 -6.94 -10.85 10.79
C VAL A 131 -6.14 -9.56 10.67
N LEU A 132 -4.81 -9.64 10.54
CA LEU A 132 -3.94 -8.48 10.61
C LEU A 132 -3.08 -8.31 9.36
N PHE A 133 -2.25 -9.30 9.05
CA PHE A 133 -1.16 -9.11 8.09
C PHE A 133 -1.68 -8.98 6.64
N ARG A 134 -2.60 -9.83 6.21
CA ARG A 134 -3.16 -9.78 4.86
C ARG A 134 -3.99 -8.52 4.59
N PRO A 135 -4.87 -8.05 5.51
CA PRO A 135 -5.49 -6.74 5.40
C PRO A 135 -4.47 -5.59 5.31
N LEU A 136 -3.41 -5.63 6.14
CA LEU A 136 -2.35 -4.63 6.13
C LEU A 136 -1.58 -4.64 4.80
N MET A 137 -1.22 -5.81 4.28
CA MET A 137 -0.55 -5.96 2.98
C MET A 137 -1.42 -5.44 1.83
N GLY A 138 -2.73 -5.72 1.86
CA GLY A 138 -3.67 -5.18 0.89
C GLY A 138 -3.78 -3.65 0.97
N TRP A 139 -3.80 -3.09 2.19
CA TRP A 139 -3.78 -1.64 2.40
C TRP A 139 -2.46 -1.01 1.94
N ALA A 140 -1.31 -1.57 2.30
CA ALA A 140 0.01 -1.07 1.96
C ALA A 140 0.24 -1.09 0.45
N THR A 141 -0.20 -2.15 -0.24
CA THR A 141 -0.15 -2.22 -1.72
C THR A 141 -1.00 -1.12 -2.35
N ALA A 142 -2.24 -0.94 -1.89
CA ALA A 142 -3.13 0.10 -2.41
C ALA A 142 -2.61 1.52 -2.13
N TRP A 143 -2.08 1.78 -0.94
CA TRP A 143 -1.46 3.06 -0.61
C TRP A 143 -0.24 3.34 -1.51
N SER A 144 0.58 2.32 -1.76
CA SER A 144 1.75 2.40 -2.63
C SER A 144 1.36 2.70 -4.07
N PHE A 145 0.30 2.06 -4.58
CA PHE A 145 -0.23 2.32 -5.92
C PHE A 145 -0.75 3.76 -6.06
N ASP A 146 -1.47 4.28 -5.06
CA ASP A 146 -1.92 5.68 -5.09
C ASP A 146 -0.74 6.66 -4.99
N ARG A 147 0.31 6.33 -4.23
CA ARG A 147 1.54 7.12 -4.18
C ARG A 147 2.27 7.16 -5.52
N LEU A 148 2.39 6.02 -6.21
CA LEU A 148 2.91 5.94 -7.57
C LEU A 148 2.05 6.77 -8.54
N ARG A 149 0.71 6.66 -8.44
CA ARG A 149 -0.23 7.45 -9.24
C ARG A 149 -0.04 8.94 -9.03
N LEU A 150 0.16 9.40 -7.79
CA LEU A 150 0.42 10.82 -7.50
C LEU A 150 1.73 11.32 -8.08
N TRP A 151 2.75 10.46 -8.15
CA TRP A 151 4.00 10.79 -8.79
C TRP A 151 3.83 10.91 -10.31
N LEU A 152 3.14 9.96 -10.93
CA LEU A 152 2.89 9.95 -12.38
C LEU A 152 1.94 11.05 -12.83
N GLU A 153 0.82 11.27 -12.15
CA GLU A 153 -0.23 12.18 -12.62
C GLU A 153 -0.03 13.65 -12.22
N ARG A 154 0.80 13.91 -11.20
CA ARG A 154 0.89 15.24 -10.57
C ARG A 154 2.32 15.66 -10.25
N ASP A 155 3.30 14.86 -10.65
CA ASP A 155 4.72 15.06 -10.35
C ASP A 155 5.00 15.25 -8.85
N ILE A 156 4.19 14.63 -7.99
CA ILE A 156 4.42 14.63 -6.54
C ILE A 156 5.38 13.50 -6.25
N THR A 157 6.66 13.81 -6.03
CA THR A 157 7.65 12.78 -5.72
C THR A 157 7.20 11.89 -4.55
N PRO A 158 7.56 10.60 -4.53
CA PRO A 158 7.14 9.68 -3.48
C PRO A 158 7.48 10.22 -2.08
N GLU A 159 8.65 10.84 -1.90
CA GLU A 159 9.11 11.39 -0.63
C GLU A 159 8.26 12.60 -0.19
N ARG A 160 7.81 13.43 -1.13
CA ARG A 160 6.88 14.53 -0.86
C ARG A 160 5.48 14.02 -0.51
N ALA A 161 5.02 12.99 -1.21
CA ALA A 161 3.73 12.34 -0.93
C ALA A 161 3.70 11.73 0.48
N LEU A 162 4.81 11.08 0.90
CA LEU A 162 4.96 10.55 2.25
C LEU A 162 4.95 11.68 3.31
N ARG A 163 5.69 12.77 3.09
CA ARG A 163 5.68 13.93 4.00
C ARG A 163 4.29 14.53 4.16
N ARG A 164 3.52 14.66 3.08
CA ARG A 164 2.12 15.12 3.12
C ARG A 164 1.24 14.19 3.93
N TRP A 165 1.39 12.88 3.72
CA TRP A 165 0.65 11.88 4.49
C TRP A 165 0.98 11.94 5.99
N LEU A 166 2.26 12.05 6.35
CA LEU A 166 2.70 12.18 7.74
C LEU A 166 2.16 13.48 8.37
N ALA A 167 2.28 14.62 7.69
CA ALA A 167 1.77 15.89 8.19
C ALA A 167 0.25 15.83 8.41
N GLU A 168 -0.50 15.26 7.47
CA GLU A 168 -1.94 15.11 7.60
C GLU A 168 -2.33 14.15 8.74
N ALA A 169 -1.58 13.04 8.91
CA ALA A 169 -1.78 12.10 10.02
C ALA A 169 -1.49 12.76 11.37
N VAL A 170 -0.44 13.58 11.48
CA VAL A 170 -0.11 14.33 12.70
C VAL A 170 -1.23 15.32 13.03
N VAL A 171 -1.69 16.12 12.05
CA VAL A 171 -2.79 17.07 12.28
C VAL A 171 -4.06 16.35 12.75
N ARG A 172 -4.45 15.25 12.08
CA ARG A 172 -5.60 14.44 12.51
C ARG A 172 -5.41 13.85 13.90
N GLY A 173 -4.21 13.37 14.22
CA GLY A 173 -3.87 12.88 15.55
C GLY A 173 -3.99 13.96 16.63
N LEU A 174 -3.47 15.16 16.37
CA LEU A 174 -3.57 16.31 17.27
C LEU A 174 -5.02 16.72 17.51
N ILE A 175 -5.87 16.70 16.47
CA ILE A 175 -7.31 16.97 16.60
C ILE A 175 -7.98 15.94 17.53
N VAL A 176 -7.67 14.65 17.37
CA VAL A 176 -8.21 13.60 18.23
C VAL A 176 -7.74 13.76 19.66
N VAL A 177 -6.44 14.01 19.88
CA VAL A 177 -5.88 14.23 21.22
C VAL A 177 -6.52 15.44 21.88
N ALA A 178 -6.64 16.57 21.16
CA ALA A 178 -7.27 17.78 21.69
C ALA A 178 -8.75 17.57 22.03
N ALA A 179 -9.49 16.84 21.19
CA ALA A 179 -10.89 16.51 21.45
C ALA A 179 -11.05 15.61 22.68
N CYS A 180 -10.22 14.58 22.83
CA CYS A 180 -10.22 13.69 24.00
C CYS A 180 -9.78 14.42 25.28
N ALA A 181 -8.78 15.29 25.21
CA ALA A 181 -8.35 16.09 26.34
C ALA A 181 -9.44 17.11 26.76
N GLY A 182 -10.07 17.79 25.81
CA GLY A 182 -11.18 18.71 26.08
C GLY A 182 -12.38 18.03 26.75
N LEU A 183 -12.67 16.77 26.37
CA LEU A 183 -13.65 15.91 27.03
C LEU A 183 -13.24 15.53 28.46
N ALA A 184 -11.97 15.19 28.68
CA ALA A 184 -11.47 14.69 29.97
C ALA A 184 -11.25 15.80 31.01
N TYR A 185 -10.89 17.01 30.58
CA TYR A 185 -10.49 18.10 31.48
C TYR A 185 -11.57 19.15 31.74
N GLY A 186 -12.79 19.01 31.19
CA GLY A 186 -13.88 19.96 31.43
C GLY A 186 -13.48 21.42 31.15
N ALA A 187 -12.61 21.64 30.16
CA ALA A 187 -11.83 22.88 29.97
C ALA A 187 -12.66 24.14 29.69
N LEU A 188 -13.99 24.02 29.60
CA LEU A 188 -14.94 25.10 29.34
C LEU A 188 -15.95 25.33 30.47
N GLY A 189 -15.86 24.61 31.60
CA GLY A 189 -16.82 24.73 32.71
C GLY A 189 -16.66 26.01 33.53
N GLU A 190 -15.44 26.29 34.01
CA GLU A 190 -15.12 27.42 34.89
C GLU A 190 -15.25 28.82 34.21
N PRO A 191 -14.79 29.04 32.96
CA PRO A 191 -14.85 30.38 32.35
C PRO A 191 -16.20 30.74 31.71
N ALA A 192 -17.16 29.82 31.60
CA ALA A 192 -18.39 30.02 30.84
C ALA A 192 -19.50 30.76 31.61
N GLY A 193 -19.39 30.92 32.93
CA GLY A 193 -20.37 31.64 33.76
C GLY A 193 -21.81 31.15 33.52
N VAL A 194 -22.71 32.06 33.13
CA VAL A 194 -24.13 31.76 32.84
C VAL A 194 -24.31 30.77 31.67
N LEU A 195 -23.33 30.64 30.78
CA LEU A 195 -23.36 29.72 29.63
C LEU A 195 -22.81 28.32 29.96
N ALA A 196 -22.37 28.06 31.20
CA ALA A 196 -21.79 26.78 31.59
C ALA A 196 -22.65 25.55 31.24
N PRO A 197 -23.99 25.55 31.39
CA PRO A 197 -24.83 24.42 30.97
C PRO A 197 -24.79 24.16 29.45
N LEU A 198 -24.75 25.23 28.65
CA LEU A 198 -24.65 25.12 27.19
C LEU A 198 -23.25 24.64 26.78
N ALA A 199 -22.19 25.13 27.44
CA ALA A 199 -20.82 24.71 27.21
C ALA A 199 -20.62 23.22 27.55
N LEU A 200 -21.19 22.75 28.67
CA LEU A 200 -21.16 21.34 29.09
C LEU A 200 -21.82 20.41 28.05
N PHE A 201 -22.86 20.87 27.35
CA PHE A 201 -23.51 20.09 26.30
C PHE A 201 -22.82 20.20 24.94
N ALA A 202 -22.37 21.40 24.55
CA ALA A 202 -21.75 21.64 23.25
C ALA A 202 -20.35 21.03 23.12
N THR A 203 -19.57 21.01 24.20
CA THR A 203 -18.18 20.50 24.22
C THR A 203 -18.09 19.03 23.77
N PRO A 204 -18.86 18.08 24.32
CA PRO A 204 -18.79 16.70 23.88
C PRO A 204 -19.27 16.50 22.44
N VAL A 205 -20.29 17.26 22.01
CA VAL A 205 -20.78 17.21 20.63
C VAL A 205 -19.69 17.69 19.66
N LEU A 206 -19.02 18.79 19.95
CA LEU A 206 -17.92 19.31 19.13
C LEU A 206 -16.71 18.37 19.12
N ALA A 207 -16.35 17.82 20.28
CA ALA A 207 -15.24 16.87 20.39
C ALA A 207 -15.52 15.59 19.58
N VAL A 208 -16.70 14.99 19.72
CA VAL A 208 -17.11 13.82 18.92
C VAL A 208 -17.13 14.17 17.43
N SER A 209 -17.68 15.33 17.06
CA SER A 209 -17.71 15.79 15.66
C SER A 209 -16.30 15.97 15.09
N ALA A 210 -15.37 16.52 15.87
CA ALA A 210 -13.97 16.70 15.49
C ALA A 210 -13.26 15.34 15.31
N VAL A 211 -13.49 14.39 16.21
CA VAL A 211 -12.95 13.02 16.09
C VAL A 211 -13.51 12.33 14.84
N LEU A 212 -14.83 12.39 14.63
CA LEU A 212 -15.46 11.83 13.43
C LEU A 212 -14.92 12.47 12.16
N ALA A 213 -14.76 13.79 12.12
CA ALA A 213 -14.15 14.48 10.99
C ALA A 213 -12.70 14.01 10.76
N ALA A 214 -11.88 13.93 11.81
CA ALA A 214 -10.49 13.48 11.73
C ALA A 214 -10.36 12.03 11.21
N LEU A 215 -11.34 11.15 11.49
CA LEU A 215 -11.31 9.75 11.07
C LEU A 215 -11.96 9.49 9.69
N LEU A 216 -13.00 10.27 9.34
CA LEU A 216 -13.87 9.98 8.20
C LEU A 216 -13.58 10.86 6.98
N VAL A 217 -13.17 12.13 7.18
CA VAL A 217 -12.88 13.05 6.07
C VAL A 217 -11.79 12.42 5.18
N PRO A 218 -12.01 12.33 3.85
CA PRO A 218 -11.05 11.70 2.95
C PRO A 218 -9.70 12.43 2.97
N PRO A 219 -8.58 11.74 2.70
CA PRO A 219 -7.29 12.40 2.61
C PRO A 219 -7.23 13.43 1.50
N LEU A 220 -6.42 14.48 1.70
CA LEU A 220 -6.26 15.56 0.72
C LEU A 220 -5.89 14.98 -0.66
N PRO A 221 -6.25 15.65 -1.77
CA PRO A 221 -6.01 15.10 -3.11
C PRO A 221 -4.54 14.75 -3.38
N GLY A 222 -3.59 15.46 -2.77
CA GLY A 222 -2.15 15.23 -2.91
C GLY A 222 -1.53 14.30 -1.85
N THR A 223 -2.38 13.66 -1.03
CA THR A 223 -2.00 12.70 0.01
C THR A 223 -2.38 11.29 -0.46
N PRO A 224 -1.42 10.33 -0.43
CA PRO A 224 -1.70 8.93 -0.75
C PRO A 224 -2.82 8.33 0.11
N SER A 225 -3.70 7.57 -0.51
CA SER A 225 -4.80 6.88 0.16
C SER A 225 -5.16 5.56 -0.51
N ALA A 226 -5.08 4.47 0.27
CA ALA A 226 -5.53 3.15 -0.15
C ALA A 226 -7.02 3.10 -0.54
N ARG A 227 -7.84 4.08 -0.11
CA ARG A 227 -9.26 4.17 -0.46
C ARG A 227 -9.50 4.50 -1.94
N ARG A 228 -8.49 5.02 -2.66
CA ARG A 228 -8.59 5.34 -4.10
C ARG A 228 -8.34 4.13 -5.01
N CYS A 229 -7.94 2.99 -4.46
CA CYS A 229 -7.68 1.77 -5.22
C CYS A 229 -8.80 0.74 -5.03
N VAL A 230 -9.08 -0.03 -6.08
CA VAL A 230 -10.00 -1.16 -6.04
C VAL A 230 -9.28 -2.34 -5.40
N ARG A 231 -9.89 -2.97 -4.40
CA ARG A 231 -9.29 -4.11 -3.67
C ARG A 231 -10.09 -5.42 -3.79
N LYS A 232 -11.18 -5.40 -4.55
CA LYS A 232 -12.00 -6.57 -4.84
C LYS A 232 -11.80 -6.94 -6.29
N ALA A 233 -11.34 -8.17 -6.53
CA ALA A 233 -11.18 -8.68 -7.88
C ALA A 233 -12.54 -8.71 -8.60
N PRO A 234 -12.63 -8.25 -9.87
CA PRO A 234 -13.80 -8.54 -10.70
C PRO A 234 -13.91 -10.06 -10.91
N ALA A 235 -15.13 -10.58 -11.11
CA ALA A 235 -15.41 -12.02 -11.22
C ALA A 235 -14.59 -12.76 -12.31
N ARG A 236 -13.95 -12.03 -13.23
CA ARG A 236 -13.12 -12.58 -14.33
C ARG A 236 -11.62 -12.29 -14.21
N ALA A 237 -11.11 -11.84 -13.05
CA ALA A 237 -9.68 -11.67 -12.84
C ALA A 237 -8.97 -13.04 -12.80
N ARG A 238 -8.50 -13.52 -13.97
CA ARG A 238 -7.72 -14.76 -14.07
C ARG A 238 -6.24 -14.49 -13.81
N GLU A 239 -5.65 -15.33 -12.97
CA GLU A 239 -4.20 -15.41 -12.79
C GLU A 239 -3.51 -15.70 -14.15
N PRO A 240 -2.41 -15.00 -14.48
CA PRO A 240 -1.67 -15.28 -15.70
C PRO A 240 -1.06 -16.68 -15.66
N ARG A 241 -1.14 -17.41 -16.78
CA ARG A 241 -0.45 -18.71 -16.96
C ARG A 241 1.06 -18.64 -16.71
N LEU A 242 1.66 -17.46 -16.85
CA LEU A 242 3.09 -17.20 -16.58
C LEU A 242 3.48 -17.47 -15.11
N LEU A 243 2.54 -17.40 -14.17
CA LEU A 243 2.79 -17.78 -12.78
C LEU A 243 3.06 -19.29 -12.62
N ALA A 244 2.43 -20.12 -13.45
CA ALA A 244 2.57 -21.56 -13.40
C ALA A 244 3.91 -22.05 -13.99
N THR A 245 4.55 -21.24 -14.85
CA THR A 245 5.83 -21.57 -15.49
C THR A 245 7.04 -21.26 -14.62
N LEU A 246 6.88 -20.48 -13.56
CA LEU A 246 7.89 -20.31 -12.52
C LEU A 246 8.05 -21.64 -11.76
N LYS A 247 9.28 -22.11 -11.58
CA LYS A 247 9.61 -23.12 -10.56
C LYS A 247 10.41 -22.40 -9.47
N GLY A 248 10.04 -22.63 -8.22
CA GLY A 248 10.70 -22.03 -7.05
C GLY A 248 12.05 -22.67 -6.80
#